data_AF-A0A1Q7D6H9-F1
#
_entry.id   AF-A0A1Q7D6H9-F1
#
_cell.length_a   1.000
_cell.length_b   1.000
_cell.length_c   1.000
_cell.angle_alpha   90.00
_cell.angle_beta   90.00
_cell.angle_gamma   90.00
#
_symmetry.space_group_name_H-M   'P 1'
#
loop_
_entity.id
_entity.type
_entity.pdbx_description
1 polymer ?
#
loop_
_entity_poly.entity_id
_entity_poly.type
_entity_poly.pdbx_seq_one_letter_code
_entity_poly.pdbx_strand_id
1 'polypeptide(L)'
;MREPRPALVLGILTAVLALVASASAAVKPRVVLVAPFEASTLPADDRWIGEGIGQVVTLGLAQHPAFVQLDKARLRTLGQPETWGEAAVIQAARVARADAALFGEVSRTGSDYTVRPRLVDLKSGAAPEVLALEPLTIPESELLTRLPGVVVAYARTLKVPLTDGEVARMEKAARPTKSLRAFELFSRSESAARRGGQEGNESAADLLARAIESDPNFVVAQYTLGVVHQSLGNRWKAAAQYRASTQLDPSYPEPYKALGDLFLAAPRRLFDQAVEAYNKAIELRPFYAEAHVGLGDARAAKGETDAAVAAYQKALTFNPVNPRVHMSLGKIYYSEKGLYYEAVNAYKRAIDLDPSSVEARMGLGEVFEDKGLYKEAIEEYKRVIELDAKHTGAMYNLAVVYERTDPREAIAQWERYITLASQLPSEKDWVDVARQHLKKLRNQVKD
;
A
#
# COMPACT_ATOMS: atom_id res chain seq x y z
N MET A 1 32.94 -36.40 -55.00
CA MET A 1 32.39 -36.53 -53.63
C MET A 1 32.75 -35.29 -52.82
N ARG A 2 31.76 -34.42 -52.59
CA ARG A 2 31.60 -33.56 -51.41
C ARG A 2 30.42 -32.64 -51.72
N GLU A 3 29.29 -32.93 -51.09
CA GLU A 3 28.11 -32.08 -51.10
C GLU A 3 28.41 -30.72 -50.44
N PRO A 4 27.87 -29.60 -50.94
CA PRO A 4 27.78 -28.36 -50.20
C PRO A 4 26.49 -28.29 -49.36
N ARG A 5 26.64 -27.80 -48.13
CA ARG A 5 25.63 -27.62 -47.08
C ARG A 5 24.47 -26.71 -47.52
N PRO A 6 23.24 -26.87 -46.98
CA PRO A 6 22.11 -26.01 -47.30
C PRO A 6 22.22 -24.65 -46.59
N ALA A 7 21.99 -23.59 -47.35
CA ALA A 7 21.77 -22.23 -46.84
C ALA A 7 20.42 -22.19 -46.09
N LEU A 8 20.46 -21.81 -44.82
CA LEU A 8 19.28 -21.63 -44.00
C LEU A 8 18.61 -20.29 -44.32
N VAL A 9 17.34 -20.38 -44.63
CA VAL A 9 16.38 -19.33 -44.97
C VAL A 9 16.34 -18.27 -43.86
N LEU A 10 16.65 -17.02 -44.23
CA LEU A 10 16.44 -15.82 -43.42
C LEU A 10 14.94 -15.47 -43.45
N GLY A 11 14.18 -16.06 -42.53
CA GLY A 11 12.74 -15.84 -42.37
C GLY A 11 12.42 -14.94 -41.16
N ILE A 12 12.16 -13.67 -41.45
CA ILE A 12 11.15 -12.79 -40.81
C ILE A 12 11.02 -12.93 -39.28
N LEU A 13 11.70 -12.05 -38.53
CA LEU A 13 11.37 -11.81 -37.13
C LEU A 13 11.71 -10.38 -36.69
N THR A 14 10.92 -9.39 -37.12
CA THR A 14 10.76 -8.10 -36.40
C THR A 14 9.59 -7.32 -37.01
N ALA A 15 8.36 -7.73 -36.67
CA ALA A 15 7.16 -6.94 -36.93
C ALA A 15 6.10 -7.19 -35.84
N VAL A 16 6.47 -7.01 -34.57
CA VAL A 16 5.52 -6.79 -33.46
C VAL A 16 6.16 -5.80 -32.48
N LEU A 17 6.29 -4.54 -32.90
CA LEU A 17 6.73 -3.44 -32.04
C LEU A 17 6.10 -2.14 -32.54
N ALA A 18 4.77 -2.13 -32.65
CA ALA A 18 4.01 -0.93 -32.95
C ALA A 18 2.55 -1.13 -32.51
N LEU A 19 2.28 -1.12 -31.20
CA LEU A 19 0.95 -0.78 -30.64
C LEU A 19 0.93 -0.66 -29.10
N VAL A 20 1.95 -0.06 -28.49
CA VAL A 20 1.80 0.54 -27.13
C VAL A 20 2.74 1.73 -27.02
N ALA A 21 2.24 2.92 -27.33
CA ALA A 21 2.67 4.21 -26.77
C ALA A 21 1.99 5.34 -27.55
N SER A 22 0.69 5.56 -27.36
CA SER A 22 0.24 6.94 -27.35
C SER A 22 0.80 7.54 -26.06
N ALA A 23 1.95 8.22 -26.20
CA ALA A 23 2.52 9.03 -25.14
C ALA A 23 1.54 10.16 -24.81
N SER A 24 0.59 9.87 -23.91
CA SER A 24 0.05 10.92 -23.04
C SER A 24 1.26 11.45 -22.28
N ALA A 25 1.60 12.72 -22.48
CA ALA A 25 2.67 13.39 -21.75
C ALA A 25 2.54 12.98 -20.27
N ALA A 26 3.55 12.31 -19.71
CA ALA A 26 3.42 11.59 -18.46
C ALA A 26 2.90 12.52 -17.36
N VAL A 27 1.59 12.44 -17.09
CA VAL A 27 0.94 13.25 -16.05
C VAL A 27 1.60 12.84 -14.75
N LYS A 28 2.24 13.80 -14.07
CA LYS A 28 2.87 13.55 -12.78
C LYS A 28 1.81 12.96 -11.84
N PRO A 29 2.00 11.73 -11.31
CA PRO A 29 1.03 11.12 -10.43
C PRO A 29 0.81 12.00 -9.19
N ARG A 30 -0.45 12.14 -8.79
CA ARG A 30 -0.86 12.87 -7.59
C ARG A 30 -1.27 11.86 -6.52
N VAL A 31 -0.67 11.96 -5.36
CA VAL A 31 -1.10 11.21 -4.18
C VAL A 31 -2.40 11.82 -3.67
N VAL A 32 -3.47 11.04 -3.63
CA VAL A 32 -4.80 11.52 -3.24
C VAL A 32 -5.32 10.77 -2.02
N LEU A 33 -5.83 11.55 -1.06
CA LEU A 33 -6.66 11.06 0.03
C LEU A 33 -8.12 11.12 -0.42
N VAL A 34 -8.87 10.02 -0.31
CA VAL A 34 -10.33 10.03 -0.48
C VAL A 34 -10.95 9.80 0.89
N ALA A 35 -11.62 10.83 1.43
CA ALA A 35 -12.31 10.75 2.70
C ALA A 35 -13.79 10.39 2.49
N PRO A 36 -14.42 9.72 3.48
CA PRO A 36 -15.88 9.63 3.53
C PRO A 36 -16.52 11.02 3.48
N PHE A 37 -17.66 11.13 2.81
CA PHE A 37 -18.43 12.36 2.81
C PHE A 37 -19.19 12.50 4.13
N GLU A 38 -19.23 13.72 4.65
CA GLU A 38 -19.91 14.05 5.89
C GLU A 38 -21.42 13.89 5.72
N ALA A 39 -21.99 12.96 6.50
CA ALA A 39 -23.38 12.53 6.42
C ALA A 39 -24.07 12.54 7.80
N SER A 40 -23.43 13.05 8.86
CA SER A 40 -23.96 13.05 10.23
C SER A 40 -25.31 13.77 10.38
N THR A 41 -25.58 14.74 9.52
CA THR A 41 -26.86 15.47 9.45
C THR A 41 -28.01 14.63 8.90
N LEU A 42 -27.72 13.48 8.28
CA LEU A 42 -28.72 12.56 7.76
C LEU A 42 -29.26 11.62 8.86
N PRO A 43 -30.50 11.11 8.69
CA PRO A 43 -31.02 10.00 9.49
C PRO A 43 -30.06 8.81 9.47
N ALA A 44 -30.03 8.02 10.55
CA ALA A 44 -29.07 6.92 10.70
C ALA A 44 -29.08 5.93 9.51
N ASP A 45 -30.26 5.66 8.95
CA ASP A 45 -30.43 4.77 7.80
C ASP A 45 -29.92 5.32 6.47
N ASP A 46 -29.60 6.61 6.40
CA ASP A 46 -29.05 7.25 5.21
C ASP A 46 -27.56 7.53 5.32
N ARG A 47 -26.96 7.46 6.52
CA ARG A 47 -25.55 7.84 6.74
C ARG A 47 -24.54 7.03 5.94
N TRP A 48 -24.91 5.83 5.51
CA TRP A 48 -24.10 4.98 4.64
C TRP A 48 -23.70 5.70 3.34
N ILE A 49 -24.48 6.66 2.86
CA ILE A 49 -24.23 7.35 1.59
C ILE A 49 -22.92 8.13 1.60
N GLY A 50 -22.51 8.66 2.76
CA GLY A 50 -21.23 9.33 2.90
C GLY A 50 -20.05 8.41 2.57
N GLU A 51 -20.13 7.18 3.04
CA GLU A 51 -19.18 6.12 2.74
C GLU A 51 -19.27 5.66 1.28
N GLY A 52 -20.49 5.49 0.77
CA GLY A 52 -20.75 5.09 -0.61
C GLY A 52 -20.14 6.06 -1.63
N ILE A 53 -20.30 7.37 -1.42
CA ILE A 53 -19.70 8.38 -2.32
C ILE A 53 -18.17 8.27 -2.31
N GLY A 54 -17.55 8.11 -1.14
CA GLY A 54 -16.10 7.88 -1.03
C GLY A 54 -15.63 6.65 -1.82
N GLN A 55 -16.43 5.57 -1.82
CA GLN A 55 -16.12 4.35 -2.58
C GLN A 55 -16.26 4.54 -4.09
N VAL A 56 -17.31 5.23 -4.55
CA VAL A 56 -17.50 5.60 -5.96
C VAL A 56 -16.28 6.37 -6.47
N VAL A 57 -15.82 7.35 -5.70
CA VAL A 57 -14.60 8.13 -6.01
C VAL A 57 -13.37 7.24 -6.04
N THR A 58 -13.21 6.37 -5.04
CA THR A 58 -12.06 5.43 -4.96
C THR A 58 -12.00 4.51 -6.19
N LEU A 59 -13.12 3.87 -6.54
CA LEU A 59 -13.20 2.92 -7.65
C LEU A 59 -12.95 3.61 -9.01
N GLY A 60 -13.50 4.80 -9.20
CA GLY A 60 -13.33 5.57 -10.42
C GLY A 60 -11.89 6.06 -10.61
N LEU A 61 -11.28 6.68 -9.58
CA LEU A 61 -9.91 7.19 -9.68
C LEU A 61 -8.87 6.08 -9.85
N ALA A 62 -9.16 4.85 -9.39
CA ALA A 62 -8.28 3.69 -9.56
C ALA A 62 -8.07 3.31 -11.04
N GLN A 63 -8.90 3.81 -11.96
CA GLN A 63 -8.79 3.53 -13.39
C GLN A 63 -7.83 4.45 -14.14
N HIS A 64 -7.12 5.37 -13.45
CA HIS A 64 -6.26 6.34 -14.10
C HIS A 64 -4.89 6.51 -13.39
N PRO A 65 -3.76 6.46 -14.13
CA PRO A 65 -2.41 6.48 -13.54
C PRO A 65 -2.02 7.80 -12.87
N ALA A 66 -2.75 8.89 -13.13
CA ALA A 66 -2.51 10.18 -12.49
C ALA A 66 -2.90 10.20 -11.00
N PHE A 67 -3.63 9.20 -10.49
CA PHE A 67 -4.08 9.16 -9.10
C PHE A 67 -3.44 8.00 -8.35
N VAL A 68 -2.68 8.33 -7.32
CA VAL A 68 -2.07 7.40 -6.38
C VAL A 68 -2.87 7.47 -5.10
N GLN A 69 -3.77 6.52 -4.91
CA GLN A 69 -4.63 6.53 -3.74
C GLN A 69 -3.86 6.02 -2.53
N LEU A 70 -3.96 6.75 -1.42
CA LEU A 70 -3.37 6.30 -0.16
C LEU A 70 -4.03 5.01 0.32
N ASP A 71 -3.20 4.06 0.77
CA ASP A 71 -3.67 2.80 1.33
C ASP A 71 -4.58 3.05 2.54
N LYS A 72 -5.76 2.41 2.56
CA LYS A 72 -6.73 2.47 3.67
C LYS A 72 -6.10 2.09 5.02
N ALA A 73 -5.17 1.14 5.06
CA ALA A 73 -4.44 0.75 6.27
C ALA A 73 -3.58 1.89 6.81
N ARG A 74 -2.90 2.63 5.92
CA ARG A 74 -2.14 3.82 6.29
C ARG A 74 -3.05 4.94 6.80
N LEU A 75 -4.28 5.07 6.29
CA LEU A 75 -5.25 6.03 6.84
C LEU A 75 -5.69 5.67 8.26
N ARG A 76 -5.88 4.37 8.56
CA ARG A 76 -6.24 3.93 9.91
C ARG A 76 -5.17 4.30 10.95
N THR A 77 -3.90 4.23 10.58
CA THR A 77 -2.79 4.62 11.49
C THR A 77 -2.75 6.11 11.80
N LEU A 78 -3.44 6.95 11.01
CA LEU A 78 -3.50 8.40 11.21
C LEU A 78 -4.63 8.82 12.17
N GLY A 79 -5.38 7.86 12.71
CA GLY A 79 -6.58 8.09 13.49
C GLY A 79 -7.84 8.11 12.63
N GLN A 80 -8.97 7.82 13.27
CA GLN A 80 -10.29 7.83 12.63
C GLN A 80 -11.13 8.94 13.28
N PRO A 81 -11.24 10.12 12.66
CA PRO A 81 -12.09 11.16 13.21
C PRO A 81 -13.56 10.72 13.13
N GLU A 82 -14.36 11.17 14.09
CA GLU A 82 -15.82 10.93 14.07
C GLU A 82 -16.48 11.59 12.85
N THR A 83 -15.95 12.73 12.42
CA THR A 83 -16.41 13.53 11.26
C THR A 83 -15.24 13.88 10.35
N TRP A 84 -15.45 13.78 9.04
CA TRP A 84 -14.44 14.12 8.03
C TRP A 84 -14.59 15.56 7.57
N GLY A 85 -14.53 16.48 8.54
CA GLY A 85 -14.50 17.91 8.29
C GLY A 85 -13.17 18.41 7.72
N GLU A 86 -13.15 19.66 7.28
CA GLU A 86 -12.00 20.30 6.63
C GLU A 86 -10.69 20.17 7.42
N ALA A 87 -10.70 20.48 8.71
CA ALA A 87 -9.50 20.41 9.56
C ALA A 87 -8.94 18.98 9.67
N ALA A 88 -9.82 17.99 9.86
CA ALA A 88 -9.44 16.58 9.96
C ALA A 88 -8.87 16.07 8.63
N VAL A 89 -9.49 16.43 7.51
CA VAL A 89 -9.02 16.10 6.16
C VAL A 89 -7.64 16.71 5.88
N ILE A 90 -7.44 17.99 6.17
CA ILE A 90 -6.15 18.67 5.98
C ILE A 90 -5.06 18.03 6.83
N GLN A 91 -5.35 17.73 8.11
CA GLN A 91 -4.41 17.08 9.01
C GLN A 91 -4.03 15.69 8.48
N ALA A 92 -5.02 14.85 8.17
CA ALA A 92 -4.79 13.50 7.65
C ALA A 92 -3.97 13.54 6.36
N ALA A 93 -4.32 14.43 5.43
CA ALA A 93 -3.63 14.57 4.15
C ALA A 93 -2.18 15.03 4.31
N ARG A 94 -1.89 15.95 5.23
CA ARG A 94 -0.52 16.39 5.54
C ARG A 94 0.33 15.25 6.12
N VAL A 95 -0.20 14.52 7.11
CA VAL A 95 0.54 13.42 7.72
C VAL A 95 0.76 12.28 6.71
N ALA A 96 -0.22 12.03 5.85
CA ALA A 96 -0.10 11.06 4.78
C ALA A 96 0.78 11.50 3.59
N ARG A 97 1.15 12.80 3.54
CA ARG A 97 1.85 13.45 2.41
C ARG A 97 1.07 13.32 1.10
N ALA A 98 -0.25 13.54 1.15
CA ALA A 98 -1.09 13.62 -0.03
C ALA A 98 -0.87 14.97 -0.76
N ASP A 99 -0.90 14.94 -2.09
CA ASP A 99 -0.93 16.13 -2.94
C ASP A 99 -2.33 16.76 -3.00
N ALA A 100 -3.38 15.98 -2.71
CA ALA A 100 -4.74 16.46 -2.59
C ALA A 100 -5.59 15.57 -1.68
N ALA A 101 -6.69 16.12 -1.17
CA ALA A 101 -7.70 15.36 -0.46
C ALA A 101 -9.10 15.65 -0.99
N LEU A 102 -9.89 14.60 -1.23
CA LEU A 102 -11.23 14.65 -1.81
C LEU A 102 -12.23 14.27 -0.73
N PHE A 103 -13.18 15.16 -0.46
CA PHE A 103 -14.12 15.03 0.65
C PHE A 103 -15.37 15.86 0.36
N GLY A 104 -16.38 15.84 1.21
CA GLY A 104 -17.52 16.71 0.98
C GLY A 104 -18.62 16.44 1.96
N GLU A 105 -19.77 17.01 1.68
CA GLU A 105 -20.95 16.89 2.53
C GLU A 105 -22.11 16.38 1.70
N VAL A 106 -22.98 15.62 2.34
CA VAL A 106 -24.23 15.16 1.74
C VAL A 106 -25.40 15.52 2.64
N SER A 107 -26.39 16.19 2.06
CA SER A 107 -27.65 16.53 2.70
C SER A 107 -28.80 15.88 1.94
N ARG A 108 -29.96 15.74 2.58
CA ARG A 108 -31.17 15.21 1.95
C ARG A 108 -32.32 16.21 2.09
N THR A 109 -33.10 16.39 1.03
CA THR A 109 -34.34 17.18 1.06
C THR A 109 -35.41 16.41 0.31
N GLY A 110 -36.42 15.91 1.03
CA GLY A 110 -37.37 14.94 0.47
C GLY A 110 -36.66 13.65 0.03
N SER A 111 -36.87 13.24 -1.22
CA SER A 111 -36.20 12.08 -1.82
C SER A 111 -34.81 12.38 -2.38
N ASP A 112 -34.38 13.64 -2.39
CA ASP A 112 -33.24 14.06 -3.19
C ASP A 112 -32.01 14.25 -2.30
N TYR A 113 -30.89 13.67 -2.72
CA TYR A 113 -29.59 13.90 -2.12
C TYR A 113 -28.93 15.10 -2.78
N THR A 114 -28.37 16.02 -1.99
CA THR A 114 -27.48 17.06 -2.46
C THR A 114 -26.06 16.73 -2.02
N VAL A 115 -25.22 16.36 -3.00
CA VAL A 115 -23.80 16.13 -2.79
C VAL A 115 -23.05 17.43 -3.03
N ARG A 116 -22.22 17.85 -2.08
CA ARG A 116 -21.35 19.03 -2.18
C ARG A 116 -19.89 18.59 -2.13
N PRO A 117 -19.30 18.22 -3.28
CA PRO A 117 -17.91 17.79 -3.34
C PRO A 117 -16.98 18.98 -3.05
N ARG A 118 -15.90 18.70 -2.32
CA ARG A 118 -14.86 19.65 -1.95
C ARG A 118 -13.51 18.98 -2.12
N LEU A 119 -12.50 19.73 -2.50
CA LEU A 119 -11.14 19.22 -2.48
C LEU A 119 -10.18 20.19 -1.82
N VAL A 120 -9.17 19.65 -1.16
CA VAL A 120 -8.02 20.40 -0.69
C VAL A 120 -6.87 20.14 -1.66
N ASP A 121 -6.31 21.19 -2.25
CA ASP A 121 -5.07 21.10 -3.02
C ASP A 121 -3.88 21.45 -2.11
N LEU A 122 -2.95 20.50 -1.93
CA LEU A 122 -1.83 20.60 -0.99
C LEU A 122 -0.51 20.87 -1.70
N LYS A 123 -0.51 21.84 -2.63
CA LYS A 123 0.70 22.25 -3.36
C LYS A 123 1.83 22.58 -2.38
N SER A 124 3.01 22.02 -2.65
CA SER A 124 4.20 22.24 -1.83
C SER A 124 4.47 23.74 -1.63
N GLY A 125 4.54 24.17 -0.37
CA GLY A 125 4.88 25.54 0.01
C GLY A 125 3.73 26.55 0.07
N ALA A 126 2.49 26.16 -0.28
CA ALA A 126 1.31 27.03 -0.18
C ALA A 126 0.40 26.64 0.98
N ALA A 127 -0.42 27.60 1.45
CA ALA A 127 -1.51 27.29 2.38
C ALA A 127 -2.51 26.34 1.69
N PRO A 128 -3.13 25.38 2.41
CA PRO A 128 -4.14 24.51 1.83
C PRO A 128 -5.29 25.34 1.26
N GLU A 129 -5.60 25.14 -0.01
CA GLU A 129 -6.73 25.80 -0.67
C GLU A 129 -7.88 24.81 -0.77
N VAL A 130 -9.04 25.18 -0.20
CA VAL A 130 -10.24 24.36 -0.26
C VAL A 130 -11.12 24.85 -1.39
N LEU A 131 -11.28 24.01 -2.40
CA LEU A 131 -12.09 24.28 -3.58
C LEU A 131 -13.44 23.58 -3.43
N ALA A 132 -14.53 24.35 -3.45
CA ALA A 132 -15.88 23.81 -3.57
C ALA A 132 -16.19 23.53 -5.05
N LEU A 133 -16.68 22.32 -5.34
CA LEU A 133 -17.14 21.96 -6.67
C LEU A 133 -18.65 22.24 -6.78
N GLU A 134 -19.16 22.23 -8.01
CA GLU A 134 -20.59 22.40 -8.27
C GLU A 134 -21.40 21.33 -7.51
N PRO A 135 -22.39 21.72 -6.69
CA PRO A 135 -23.27 20.78 -6.00
C PRO A 135 -24.11 19.95 -6.99
N LEU A 136 -24.29 18.67 -6.69
CA LEU A 136 -25.16 17.79 -7.46
C LEU A 136 -26.40 17.44 -6.65
N THR A 137 -27.57 17.84 -7.13
CA THR A 137 -28.86 17.33 -6.65
C THR A 137 -29.23 16.09 -7.44
N ILE A 138 -29.43 14.99 -6.72
CA ILE A 138 -29.60 13.65 -7.28
C ILE A 138 -30.85 13.03 -6.65
N PRO A 139 -31.91 12.77 -7.45
CA PRO A 139 -33.02 11.94 -6.99
C PRO A 139 -32.50 10.57 -6.56
N GLU A 140 -33.03 10.00 -5.48
CA GLU A 140 -32.61 8.67 -4.98
C GLU A 140 -32.65 7.58 -6.08
N SER A 141 -33.63 7.64 -6.98
CA SER A 141 -33.77 6.73 -8.12
C SER A 141 -32.61 6.81 -9.14
N GLU A 142 -31.92 7.95 -9.20
CA GLU A 142 -30.80 8.23 -10.10
C GLU A 142 -29.43 8.20 -9.39
N LEU A 143 -29.39 7.79 -8.13
CA LEU A 143 -28.19 7.87 -7.31
C LEU A 143 -27.00 7.14 -7.95
N LEU A 144 -27.20 5.88 -8.37
CA LEU A 144 -26.14 5.08 -8.97
C LEU A 144 -25.75 5.54 -10.39
N THR A 145 -26.60 6.30 -11.08
CA THR A 145 -26.31 6.80 -12.43
C THR A 145 -25.62 8.15 -12.41
N ARG A 146 -25.91 9.00 -11.42
CA ARG A 146 -25.36 10.37 -11.33
C ARG A 146 -24.12 10.51 -10.45
N LEU A 147 -23.97 9.67 -9.41
CA LEU A 147 -22.78 9.70 -8.55
C LEU A 147 -21.43 9.57 -9.29
N PRO A 148 -21.29 8.76 -10.36
CA PRO A 148 -20.05 8.69 -11.14
C PRO A 148 -19.55 10.06 -11.64
N GLY A 149 -20.44 11.03 -11.87
CA GLY A 149 -20.08 12.39 -12.28
C GLY A 149 -19.19 13.12 -11.27
N VAL A 150 -19.28 12.77 -9.97
CA VAL A 150 -18.41 13.33 -8.91
C VAL A 150 -16.95 12.96 -9.16
N VAL A 151 -16.67 11.77 -9.68
CA VAL A 151 -15.30 11.31 -9.96
C VAL A 151 -14.65 12.18 -11.05
N VAL A 152 -15.40 12.43 -12.13
CA VAL A 152 -14.96 13.26 -13.26
C VAL A 152 -14.78 14.71 -12.82
N ALA A 153 -15.68 15.22 -11.97
CA ALA A 153 -15.60 16.57 -11.42
C ALA A 153 -14.31 16.77 -10.60
N TYR A 154 -13.94 15.78 -9.77
CA TYR A 154 -12.66 15.82 -9.05
C TYR A 154 -11.46 15.77 -9.99
N ALA A 155 -11.44 14.83 -10.93
CA ALA A 155 -10.31 14.67 -11.85
C ALA A 155 -10.07 15.93 -12.69
N ARG A 156 -11.15 16.57 -13.18
CA ARG A 156 -11.08 17.85 -13.92
C ARG A 156 -10.59 19.00 -13.04
N THR A 157 -11.10 19.11 -11.81
CA THR A 157 -10.65 20.17 -10.87
C THR A 157 -9.17 20.01 -10.50
N LEU A 158 -8.68 18.77 -10.39
CA LEU A 158 -7.25 18.47 -10.21
C LEU A 158 -6.41 18.67 -11.48
N LYS A 159 -7.01 19.17 -12.57
CA LYS A 159 -6.40 19.47 -13.87
C LYS A 159 -5.77 18.25 -14.54
N VAL A 160 -6.34 17.06 -14.32
CA VAL A 160 -5.93 15.86 -15.04
C VAL A 160 -6.60 15.87 -16.42
N PRO A 161 -5.84 15.86 -17.53
CA PRO A 161 -6.42 15.72 -18.85
C PRO A 161 -7.03 14.32 -18.98
N LEU A 162 -8.29 14.24 -19.42
CA LEU A 162 -9.00 12.98 -19.61
C LEU A 162 -9.51 12.88 -21.04
N THR A 163 -9.25 11.76 -21.68
CA THR A 163 -9.92 11.35 -22.91
C THR A 163 -11.33 10.83 -22.61
N ASP A 164 -12.22 10.82 -23.59
CA ASP A 164 -13.58 10.27 -23.43
C ASP A 164 -13.55 8.79 -23.02
N GLY A 165 -12.58 8.03 -23.51
CA GLY A 165 -12.37 6.63 -23.13
C GLY A 165 -11.90 6.46 -21.68
N GLU A 166 -11.13 7.40 -21.13
CA GLU A 166 -10.77 7.41 -19.71
C GLU A 166 -11.97 7.78 -18.84
N VAL A 167 -12.72 8.81 -19.22
CA VAL A 167 -13.97 9.19 -18.53
C VAL A 167 -14.93 8.01 -18.45
N ALA A 168 -15.21 7.36 -19.58
CA ALA A 168 -16.12 6.21 -19.63
C ALA A 168 -15.63 5.03 -18.75
N ARG A 169 -14.32 4.76 -18.71
CA ARG A 169 -13.75 3.72 -17.83
C ARG A 169 -13.91 4.08 -16.36
N MET A 170 -13.60 5.32 -15.99
CA MET A 170 -13.74 5.81 -14.61
C MET A 170 -15.20 5.77 -14.15
N GLU A 171 -16.14 6.24 -14.97
CA GLU A 171 -17.57 6.23 -14.64
C GLU A 171 -18.14 4.81 -14.56
N LYS A 172 -17.71 3.90 -15.45
CA LYS A 172 -18.09 2.49 -15.39
C LYS A 172 -17.63 1.86 -14.08
N ALA A 173 -16.37 2.08 -13.68
CA ALA A 173 -15.85 1.53 -12.41
C ALA A 173 -16.53 2.15 -11.19
N ALA A 174 -16.91 3.42 -11.26
CA ALA A 174 -17.64 4.16 -10.23
C ALA A 174 -19.12 3.72 -10.09
N ARG A 175 -19.61 2.82 -10.96
CA ARG A 175 -20.95 2.23 -10.89
C ARG A 175 -20.84 0.70 -10.72
N PRO A 176 -20.49 0.21 -9.53
CA PRO A 176 -20.10 -1.19 -9.37
C PRO A 176 -21.29 -2.17 -9.26
N THR A 177 -22.52 -1.65 -9.15
CA THR A 177 -23.77 -2.41 -9.17
C THR A 177 -24.90 -1.56 -9.77
N LYS A 178 -25.99 -2.21 -10.19
CA LYS A 178 -27.26 -1.55 -10.57
C LYS A 178 -28.30 -1.57 -9.45
N SER A 179 -28.07 -2.32 -8.37
CA SER A 179 -28.97 -2.42 -7.23
C SER A 179 -28.59 -1.39 -6.17
N LEU A 180 -29.47 -0.42 -5.91
CA LEU A 180 -29.28 0.55 -4.83
C LEU A 180 -29.15 -0.15 -3.48
N ARG A 181 -29.94 -1.21 -3.26
CA ARG A 181 -29.88 -2.00 -2.03
C ARG A 181 -28.55 -2.71 -1.86
N ALA A 182 -28.02 -3.30 -2.94
CA ALA A 182 -26.71 -3.95 -2.89
C ALA A 182 -25.61 -2.92 -2.58
N PHE A 183 -25.68 -1.74 -3.21
CA PHE A 183 -24.72 -0.65 -2.97
C PHE A 183 -24.78 -0.10 -1.55
N GLU A 184 -25.96 0.04 -0.98
CA GLU A 184 -26.16 0.43 0.42
C GLU A 184 -25.48 -0.59 1.36
N LEU A 185 -25.76 -1.88 1.19
CA LEU A 185 -25.20 -2.94 2.02
C LEU A 185 -23.67 -3.00 1.91
N PHE A 186 -23.15 -2.85 0.70
CA PHE A 186 -21.71 -2.73 0.44
C PHE A 186 -21.11 -1.52 1.17
N SER A 187 -21.74 -0.34 1.09
CA SER A 187 -21.29 0.87 1.78
C SER A 187 -21.26 0.71 3.29
N ARG A 188 -22.31 0.10 3.86
CA ARG A 188 -22.39 -0.22 5.30
C ARG A 188 -21.32 -1.22 5.72
N SER A 189 -20.98 -2.21 4.87
CA SER A 189 -19.95 -3.21 5.17
C SER A 189 -18.57 -2.60 5.40
N GLU A 190 -18.23 -1.57 4.64
CA GLU A 190 -16.94 -0.88 4.74
C GLU A 190 -16.85 -0.02 6.00
N SER A 191 -17.97 0.57 6.41
CA SER A 191 -18.08 1.24 7.71
C SER A 191 -17.91 0.24 8.86
N ALA A 192 -18.46 -0.98 8.74
CA ALA A 192 -18.25 -2.05 9.72
C ALA A 192 -16.80 -2.54 9.75
N ALA A 193 -16.19 -2.79 8.58
CA ALA A 193 -14.79 -3.20 8.46
C ALA A 193 -13.81 -2.12 8.96
N ARG A 194 -14.18 -0.83 8.85
CA ARG A 194 -13.39 0.29 9.37
C ARG A 194 -13.27 0.28 10.89
N ARG A 195 -14.36 -0.07 11.61
CA ARG A 195 -14.31 -0.25 13.06
C ARG A 195 -13.29 -1.30 13.46
N GLY A 196 -13.00 -2.25 12.56
CA GLY A 196 -11.98 -3.27 12.72
C GLY A 196 -12.37 -4.31 13.76
N GLY A 197 -11.38 -5.09 14.19
CA GLY A 197 -11.59 -6.21 15.11
C GLY A 197 -12.38 -7.36 14.48
N GLN A 198 -12.62 -8.41 15.27
CA GLN A 198 -13.31 -9.60 14.82
C GLN A 198 -14.79 -9.30 14.51
N GLU A 199 -15.51 -8.66 15.45
CA GLU A 199 -16.94 -8.34 15.31
C GLU A 199 -17.22 -7.41 14.10
N GLY A 200 -16.40 -6.37 13.90
CA GLY A 200 -16.54 -5.47 12.76
C GLY A 200 -16.37 -6.18 11.42
N ASN A 201 -15.41 -7.10 11.33
CA ASN A 201 -15.17 -7.91 10.13
C ASN A 201 -16.26 -8.97 9.91
N GLU A 202 -16.80 -9.58 10.96
CA GLU A 202 -17.94 -10.51 10.86
C GLU A 202 -19.21 -9.79 10.38
N SER A 203 -19.48 -8.60 10.92
CA SER A 203 -20.58 -7.73 10.46
C SER A 203 -20.39 -7.29 9.00
N ALA A 204 -19.16 -6.95 8.59
CA ALA A 204 -18.86 -6.62 7.20
C ALA A 204 -19.10 -7.81 6.27
N ALA A 205 -18.74 -9.03 6.69
CA ALA A 205 -18.95 -10.24 5.91
C ALA A 205 -20.45 -10.54 5.68
N ASP A 206 -21.29 -10.38 6.72
CA ASP A 206 -22.76 -10.53 6.60
C ASP A 206 -23.35 -9.51 5.61
N LEU A 207 -22.98 -8.23 5.77
CA LEU A 207 -23.47 -7.16 4.89
C LEU A 207 -23.07 -7.39 3.43
N LEU A 208 -21.85 -7.87 3.18
CA LEU A 208 -21.37 -8.20 1.84
C LEU A 208 -22.09 -9.42 1.25
N ALA A 209 -22.34 -10.46 2.04
CA ALA A 209 -23.12 -11.62 1.61
C ALA A 209 -24.52 -11.19 1.15
N ARG A 210 -25.19 -10.33 1.93
CA ARG A 210 -26.51 -9.79 1.58
C ARG A 210 -26.46 -8.83 0.38
N ALA A 211 -25.36 -8.10 0.20
CA ALA A 211 -25.15 -7.28 -0.99
C ALA A 211 -25.08 -8.15 -2.25
N ILE A 212 -24.36 -9.27 -2.18
CA ILE A 212 -24.23 -10.27 -3.26
C ILE A 212 -25.57 -11.00 -3.49
N GLU A 213 -26.35 -11.28 -2.45
CA GLU A 213 -27.71 -11.82 -2.62
C GLU A 213 -28.63 -10.84 -3.37
N SER A 214 -28.49 -9.53 -3.09
CA SER A 214 -29.25 -8.49 -3.79
C SER A 214 -28.79 -8.24 -5.22
N ASP A 215 -27.50 -8.47 -5.52
CA ASP A 215 -26.94 -8.44 -6.86
C ASP A 215 -25.84 -9.51 -7.01
N PRO A 216 -26.17 -10.70 -7.54
CA PRO A 216 -25.20 -11.78 -7.71
C PRO A 216 -24.04 -11.48 -8.66
N ASN A 217 -24.14 -10.41 -9.46
CA ASN A 217 -23.08 -9.96 -10.37
C ASN A 217 -22.22 -8.84 -9.77
N PHE A 218 -22.32 -8.57 -8.46
CA PHE A 218 -21.58 -7.49 -7.80
C PHE A 218 -20.11 -7.89 -7.55
N VAL A 219 -19.32 -7.84 -8.62
CA VAL A 219 -17.89 -8.22 -8.69
C VAL A 219 -17.08 -7.63 -7.53
N VAL A 220 -17.25 -6.33 -7.26
CA VAL A 220 -16.50 -5.62 -6.22
C VAL A 220 -16.89 -6.11 -4.82
N ALA A 221 -18.16 -6.37 -4.56
CA ALA A 221 -18.60 -6.95 -3.28
C ALA A 221 -18.05 -8.37 -3.08
N GLN A 222 -18.00 -9.19 -4.14
CA GLN A 222 -17.37 -10.51 -4.09
C GLN A 222 -15.89 -10.41 -3.69
N TYR A 223 -15.15 -9.51 -4.34
CA TYR A 223 -13.75 -9.24 -4.01
C TYR A 223 -13.59 -8.77 -2.56
N THR A 224 -14.37 -7.77 -2.13
CA THR A 224 -14.29 -7.20 -0.78
C THR A 224 -14.64 -8.24 0.28
N LEU A 225 -15.58 -9.16 0.02
CA LEU A 225 -15.86 -10.28 0.93
C LEU A 225 -14.64 -11.20 1.10
N GLY A 226 -13.88 -11.40 0.02
CA GLY A 226 -12.60 -12.10 0.08
C GLY A 226 -11.59 -11.39 0.98
N VAL A 227 -11.47 -10.07 0.87
CA VAL A 227 -10.58 -9.23 1.72
C VAL A 227 -10.97 -9.33 3.19
N VAL A 228 -12.28 -9.29 3.48
CA VAL A 228 -12.81 -9.44 4.85
C VAL A 228 -12.52 -10.83 5.40
N HIS A 229 -12.73 -11.89 4.60
CA HIS A 229 -12.38 -13.25 5.02
C HIS A 229 -10.88 -13.43 5.26
N GLN A 230 -10.02 -12.79 4.47
CA GLN A 230 -8.59 -12.80 4.70
C GLN A 230 -8.23 -12.12 6.03
N SER A 231 -8.87 -11.00 6.33
CA SER A 231 -8.71 -10.29 7.62
C SER A 231 -9.20 -11.13 8.81
N LEU A 232 -10.18 -11.99 8.61
CA LEU A 232 -10.66 -12.99 9.59
C LEU A 232 -9.78 -14.26 9.66
N GLY A 233 -8.67 -14.33 8.91
CA GLY A 233 -7.81 -15.52 8.84
C GLY A 233 -8.39 -16.68 8.02
N ASN A 234 -9.57 -16.52 7.44
CA ASN A 234 -10.27 -17.52 6.64
C ASN A 234 -9.74 -17.57 5.19
N ARG A 235 -8.47 -17.93 5.03
CA ARG A 235 -7.76 -17.92 3.75
C ARG A 235 -8.47 -18.70 2.63
N TRP A 236 -9.16 -19.82 2.95
CA TRP A 236 -9.81 -20.65 1.92
C TRP A 236 -11.09 -20.00 1.42
N LYS A 237 -11.85 -19.37 2.33
CA LYS A 237 -13.01 -18.56 1.95
C LYS A 237 -12.55 -17.36 1.12
N ALA A 238 -11.47 -16.68 1.53
CA ALA A 238 -10.90 -15.57 0.77
C ALA A 238 -10.56 -15.97 -0.68
N ALA A 239 -9.81 -17.07 -0.86
CA ALA A 239 -9.46 -17.58 -2.18
C ALA A 239 -10.70 -17.95 -3.02
N ALA A 240 -11.74 -18.52 -2.41
CA ALA A 240 -12.99 -18.83 -3.09
C ALA A 240 -13.69 -17.56 -3.61
N GLN A 241 -13.75 -16.51 -2.77
CA GLN A 241 -14.38 -15.25 -3.18
C GLN A 241 -13.58 -14.49 -4.24
N TYR A 242 -12.24 -14.49 -4.16
CA TYR A 242 -11.42 -13.91 -5.22
C TYR A 242 -11.63 -14.63 -6.55
N ARG A 243 -11.67 -15.97 -6.55
CA ARG A 243 -11.98 -16.75 -7.77
C ARG A 243 -13.38 -16.46 -8.31
N ALA A 244 -14.38 -16.40 -7.45
CA ALA A 244 -15.74 -16.02 -7.86
C ALA A 244 -15.76 -14.62 -8.50
N SER A 245 -15.04 -13.65 -7.93
CA SER A 245 -14.90 -12.31 -8.51
C SER A 245 -14.25 -12.35 -9.90
N THR A 246 -13.16 -13.12 -10.09
CA THR A 246 -12.53 -13.29 -11.42
C THR A 246 -13.41 -14.01 -12.43
N GLN A 247 -14.32 -14.89 -11.99
CA GLN A 247 -15.27 -15.57 -12.86
C GLN A 247 -16.39 -14.65 -13.33
N LEU A 248 -16.87 -13.76 -12.45
CA LEU A 248 -17.88 -12.75 -12.78
C LEU A 248 -17.31 -11.67 -13.72
N ASP A 249 -16.09 -11.21 -13.48
CA ASP A 249 -15.40 -10.26 -14.36
C ASP A 249 -13.89 -10.57 -14.44
N PRO A 250 -13.45 -11.23 -15.53
CA PRO A 250 -12.04 -11.52 -15.76
C PRO A 250 -11.18 -10.28 -15.98
N SER A 251 -11.78 -9.10 -16.19
CA SER A 251 -11.10 -7.83 -16.41
C SER A 251 -10.88 -7.02 -15.14
N TYR A 252 -11.38 -7.49 -13.98
CA TYR A 252 -11.18 -6.84 -12.69
C TYR A 252 -9.83 -7.28 -12.07
N PRO A 253 -8.82 -6.40 -11.94
CA PRO A 253 -7.46 -6.79 -11.56
C PRO A 253 -7.25 -7.11 -10.06
N GLU A 254 -8.05 -6.51 -9.18
CA GLU A 254 -7.89 -6.57 -7.72
C GLU A 254 -7.88 -8.01 -7.17
N PRO A 255 -8.79 -8.93 -7.59
CA PRO A 255 -8.77 -10.32 -7.14
C PRO A 255 -7.53 -11.09 -7.58
N TYR A 256 -6.96 -10.81 -8.75
CA TYR A 256 -5.72 -11.47 -9.20
C TYR A 256 -4.54 -11.05 -8.34
N LYS A 257 -4.42 -9.75 -8.02
CA LYS A 257 -3.40 -9.27 -7.08
C LYS A 257 -3.57 -9.94 -5.71
N ALA A 258 -4.80 -10.01 -5.20
CA ALA A 258 -5.08 -10.63 -3.90
C ALA A 258 -4.84 -12.16 -3.88
N LEU A 259 -5.11 -12.86 -4.99
CA LEU A 259 -4.69 -14.26 -5.16
C LEU A 259 -3.17 -14.40 -5.16
N GLY A 260 -2.46 -13.48 -5.82
CA GLY A 260 -1.00 -13.40 -5.77
C GLY A 260 -0.47 -13.29 -4.34
N ASP A 261 -1.06 -12.39 -3.54
CA ASP A 261 -0.71 -12.22 -2.12
C ASP A 261 -0.94 -13.51 -1.31
N LEU A 262 -2.05 -14.21 -1.57
CA LEU A 262 -2.35 -15.50 -0.92
C LEU A 262 -1.34 -16.59 -1.30
N PHE A 263 -0.92 -16.66 -2.57
CA PHE A 263 0.09 -17.62 -3.04
C PHE A 263 1.47 -17.31 -2.46
N LEU A 264 1.85 -16.04 -2.42
CA LEU A 264 3.11 -15.58 -1.85
C LEU A 264 3.21 -15.93 -0.34
N ALA A 265 2.12 -15.72 0.40
CA ALA A 265 2.03 -16.05 1.83
C ALA A 265 1.74 -17.52 2.14
N ALA A 266 1.65 -18.39 1.12
CA ALA A 266 1.37 -19.81 1.31
C ALA A 266 2.61 -20.55 1.87
N PRO A 267 2.45 -21.45 2.86
CA PRO A 267 3.58 -22.22 3.42
C PRO A 267 4.34 -23.04 2.38
N ARG A 268 3.68 -23.42 1.28
CA ARG A 268 4.26 -24.20 0.18
C ARG A 268 5.06 -23.37 -0.82
N ARG A 269 5.30 -22.07 -0.55
CA ARG A 269 6.13 -21.18 -1.38
C ARG A 269 5.67 -21.16 -2.84
N LEU A 270 4.39 -20.86 -3.06
CA LEU A 270 3.75 -20.89 -4.38
C LEU A 270 4.12 -19.66 -5.24
N PHE A 271 5.42 -19.37 -5.34
CA PHE A 271 5.93 -18.12 -5.93
C PHE A 271 5.64 -18.00 -7.42
N ASP A 272 5.65 -19.10 -8.18
CA ASP A 272 5.31 -19.06 -9.61
C ASP A 272 3.83 -18.68 -9.83
N GLN A 273 2.92 -19.23 -9.03
CA GLN A 273 1.50 -18.87 -9.07
C GLN A 273 1.28 -17.42 -8.63
N ALA A 274 2.06 -16.94 -7.65
CA ALA A 274 2.05 -15.55 -7.25
C ALA A 274 2.48 -14.63 -8.41
N VAL A 275 3.60 -14.94 -9.07
CA VAL A 275 4.10 -14.20 -10.24
C VAL A 275 3.07 -14.18 -11.37
N GLU A 276 2.44 -15.31 -11.69
CA GLU A 276 1.39 -15.40 -12.71
C GLU A 276 0.20 -14.49 -12.37
N ALA A 277 -0.29 -14.57 -11.13
CA ALA A 277 -1.42 -13.77 -10.67
C ALA A 277 -1.11 -12.26 -10.67
N TYR A 278 0.08 -11.86 -10.23
CA TYR A 278 0.51 -10.46 -10.29
C TYR A 278 0.67 -9.96 -11.73
N ASN A 279 1.26 -10.77 -12.61
CA ASN A 279 1.36 -10.43 -14.03
C ASN A 279 -0.02 -10.24 -14.66
N LYS A 280 -1.01 -11.07 -14.30
CA LYS A 280 -2.38 -10.89 -14.78
C LYS A 280 -3.00 -9.57 -14.30
N ALA A 281 -2.82 -9.23 -13.02
CA ALA A 281 -3.27 -7.93 -12.50
C ALA A 281 -2.61 -6.74 -13.22
N ILE A 282 -1.31 -6.85 -13.54
CA ILE A 282 -0.54 -5.84 -14.28
C ILE A 282 -0.97 -5.75 -15.74
N GLU A 283 -1.27 -6.87 -16.40
CA GLU A 283 -1.80 -6.91 -17.77
C GLU A 283 -3.11 -6.12 -17.86
N LEU A 284 -4.01 -6.35 -16.91
CA LEU A 284 -5.32 -5.68 -16.82
C LEU A 284 -5.19 -4.20 -16.42
N ARG A 285 -4.21 -3.87 -15.57
CA ARG A 285 -3.93 -2.50 -15.13
C ARG A 285 -2.41 -2.26 -15.02
N PRO A 286 -1.76 -1.76 -16.10
CA PRO A 286 -0.29 -1.62 -16.14
C PRO A 286 0.31 -0.73 -15.07
N PHE A 287 -0.47 0.23 -14.56
CA PHE A 287 -0.09 1.18 -13.52
C PHE A 287 -0.46 0.74 -12.10
N TYR A 288 -0.84 -0.54 -11.90
CA TYR A 288 -1.20 -1.06 -10.59
C TYR A 288 0.04 -1.27 -9.70
N ALA A 289 0.46 -0.21 -9.00
CA ALA A 289 1.68 -0.20 -8.20
C ALA A 289 1.80 -1.39 -7.23
N GLU A 290 0.75 -1.71 -6.48
CA GLU A 290 0.75 -2.81 -5.51
C GLU A 290 0.93 -4.20 -6.15
N ALA A 291 0.50 -4.39 -7.40
CA ALA A 291 0.79 -5.63 -8.12
C ALA A 291 2.26 -5.72 -8.54
N HIS A 292 2.89 -4.59 -8.90
CA HIS A 292 4.34 -4.52 -9.13
C HIS A 292 5.15 -4.76 -7.85
N VAL A 293 4.68 -4.27 -6.69
CA VAL A 293 5.28 -4.59 -5.38
C VAL A 293 5.23 -6.09 -5.12
N GLY A 294 4.05 -6.71 -5.25
CA GLY A 294 3.88 -8.15 -5.06
C GLY A 294 4.73 -8.98 -6.04
N LEU A 295 4.84 -8.55 -7.30
CA LEU A 295 5.72 -9.18 -8.28
C LEU A 295 7.19 -9.08 -7.84
N GLY A 296 7.62 -7.92 -7.34
CA GLY A 296 8.96 -7.72 -6.77
C GLY A 296 9.23 -8.66 -5.60
N ASP A 297 8.28 -8.75 -4.66
CA ASP A 297 8.38 -9.63 -3.49
C ASP A 297 8.48 -11.11 -3.91
N ALA A 298 7.64 -11.55 -4.85
CA ALA A 298 7.65 -12.93 -5.33
C ALA A 298 8.95 -13.26 -6.06
N ARG A 299 9.48 -12.35 -6.87
CA ARG A 299 10.76 -12.55 -7.56
C ARG A 299 11.95 -12.51 -6.62
N ALA A 300 11.95 -11.63 -5.63
CA ALA A 300 12.97 -11.62 -4.57
C ALA A 300 12.96 -12.94 -3.80
N ALA A 301 11.78 -13.46 -3.46
CA ALA A 301 11.64 -14.75 -2.78
C ALA A 301 12.13 -15.96 -3.62
N LYS A 302 12.17 -15.82 -4.95
CA LYS A 302 12.76 -16.77 -5.90
C LYS A 302 14.26 -16.58 -6.12
N GLY A 303 14.87 -15.53 -5.57
CA GLY A 303 16.27 -15.17 -5.85
C GLY A 303 16.48 -14.49 -7.21
N GLU A 304 15.42 -14.06 -7.88
CA GLU A 304 15.48 -13.34 -9.16
C GLU A 304 15.74 -11.84 -8.92
N THR A 305 16.91 -11.51 -8.36
CA THR A 305 17.23 -10.19 -7.79
C THR A 305 17.03 -9.03 -8.78
N ASP A 306 17.54 -9.13 -10.00
CA ASP A 306 17.41 -8.05 -10.99
C ASP A 306 15.96 -7.80 -11.41
N ALA A 307 15.19 -8.87 -11.56
CA ALA A 307 13.79 -8.77 -11.92
C ALA A 307 12.93 -8.23 -10.76
N ALA A 308 13.30 -8.53 -9.51
CA ALA A 308 12.69 -7.93 -8.33
C ALA A 308 12.93 -6.41 -8.28
N VAL A 309 14.18 -5.97 -8.49
CA VAL A 309 14.53 -4.53 -8.56
C VAL A 309 13.74 -3.82 -9.66
N ALA A 310 13.65 -4.41 -10.85
CA ALA A 310 12.89 -3.84 -11.96
C ALA A 310 11.40 -3.67 -11.63
N ALA A 311 10.78 -4.68 -10.99
CA ALA A 311 9.39 -4.61 -10.56
C ALA A 311 9.18 -3.53 -9.48
N TYR A 312 10.07 -3.45 -8.49
CA TYR A 312 10.02 -2.40 -7.45
C TYR A 312 10.20 -0.98 -8.02
N GLN A 313 11.14 -0.78 -8.95
CA GLN A 313 11.31 0.51 -9.63
C GLN A 313 10.05 0.89 -10.44
N LYS A 314 9.40 -0.10 -11.07
CA LYS A 314 8.13 0.12 -11.76
C LYS A 314 7.01 0.48 -10.78
N ALA A 315 6.95 -0.17 -9.62
CA ALA A 315 6.02 0.20 -8.55
C ALA A 315 6.22 1.65 -8.11
N LEU A 316 7.48 2.09 -7.89
CA LEU A 316 7.80 3.46 -7.50
C LEU A 316 7.51 4.51 -8.58
N THR A 317 7.50 4.12 -9.85
CA THR A 317 7.05 5.00 -10.94
C THR A 317 5.57 5.35 -10.80
N PHE A 318 4.75 4.40 -10.33
CA PHE A 318 3.30 4.57 -10.18
C PHE A 318 2.88 4.97 -8.77
N ASN A 319 3.65 4.64 -7.74
CA ASN A 319 3.46 5.09 -6.36
C ASN A 319 4.81 5.45 -5.74
N PRO A 320 5.24 6.73 -5.84
CA PRO A 320 6.53 7.18 -5.31
C PRO A 320 6.54 7.33 -3.77
N VAL A 321 5.42 7.11 -3.09
CA VAL A 321 5.26 7.27 -1.64
C VAL A 321 5.03 5.90 -1.01
N ASN A 322 5.98 5.00 -1.22
CA ASN A 322 5.95 3.63 -0.69
C ASN A 322 7.22 3.32 0.12
N PRO A 323 7.22 3.51 1.45
CA PRO A 323 8.39 3.23 2.30
C PRO A 323 8.83 1.77 2.25
N ARG A 324 7.87 0.83 2.13
CA ARG A 324 8.15 -0.61 2.07
C ARG A 324 8.99 -0.99 0.86
N VAL A 325 8.73 -0.38 -0.30
CA VAL A 325 9.50 -0.64 -1.52
C VAL A 325 10.92 -0.09 -1.40
N HIS A 326 11.07 1.12 -0.86
CA HIS A 326 12.40 1.70 -0.60
C HIS A 326 13.22 0.85 0.37
N MET A 327 12.61 0.35 1.44
CA MET A 327 13.24 -0.57 2.38
C MET A 327 13.66 -1.89 1.70
N SER A 328 12.79 -2.47 0.87
CA SER A 328 13.08 -3.72 0.14
C SER A 328 14.21 -3.55 -0.88
N LEU A 329 14.25 -2.41 -1.58
CA LEU A 329 15.36 -2.05 -2.46
C LEU A 329 16.66 -1.83 -1.66
N GLY A 330 16.60 -1.15 -0.52
CA GLY A 330 17.76 -0.95 0.36
C GLY A 330 18.39 -2.27 0.79
N LYS A 331 17.54 -3.23 1.19
CA LYS A 331 17.97 -4.60 1.53
C LYS A 331 18.64 -5.29 0.36
N ILE A 332 18.01 -5.28 -0.82
CA ILE A 332 18.59 -5.92 -2.03
C ILE A 332 19.91 -5.26 -2.42
N TYR A 333 19.99 -3.93 -2.42
CA TYR A 333 21.22 -3.22 -2.76
C TYR A 333 22.35 -3.55 -1.79
N TYR A 334 22.04 -3.67 -0.50
CA TYR A 334 23.03 -4.03 0.51
C TYR A 334 23.43 -5.51 0.44
N SER A 335 22.49 -6.44 0.63
CA SER A 335 22.81 -7.86 0.84
C SER A 335 23.12 -8.63 -0.44
N GLU A 336 22.45 -8.31 -1.56
CA GLU A 336 22.55 -9.09 -2.79
C GLU A 336 23.50 -8.46 -3.82
N LYS A 337 23.65 -7.13 -3.80
CA LYS A 337 24.39 -6.39 -4.83
C LYS A 337 25.64 -5.66 -4.31
N GLY A 338 25.81 -5.46 -3.00
CA GLY A 338 26.93 -4.69 -2.45
C GLY A 338 26.97 -3.22 -2.91
N LEU A 339 25.82 -2.67 -3.29
CA LEU A 339 25.64 -1.29 -3.74
C LEU A 339 25.30 -0.39 -2.55
N TYR A 340 26.32 -0.04 -1.77
CA TYR A 340 26.15 0.61 -0.48
C TYR A 340 25.57 2.03 -0.56
N TYR A 341 25.95 2.83 -1.56
CA TYR A 341 25.42 4.18 -1.74
C TYR A 341 23.92 4.15 -2.06
N GLU A 342 23.52 3.24 -2.95
CA GLU A 342 22.13 2.99 -3.33
C GLU A 342 21.33 2.46 -2.15
N ALA A 343 21.91 1.57 -1.34
CA ALA A 343 21.29 1.07 -0.12
C ALA A 343 21.02 2.19 0.90
N VAL A 344 22.03 3.03 1.20
CA VAL A 344 21.87 4.20 2.10
C VAL A 344 20.76 5.12 1.61
N ASN A 345 20.77 5.46 0.32
CA ASN A 345 19.75 6.34 -0.26
C ASN A 345 18.35 5.73 -0.17
N ALA A 346 18.21 4.43 -0.44
CA ALA A 346 16.94 3.73 -0.36
C ALA A 346 16.43 3.65 1.09
N TYR A 347 17.27 3.30 2.06
CA TYR A 347 16.87 3.27 3.47
C TYR A 347 16.54 4.65 4.02
N LYS A 348 17.34 5.69 3.72
CA LYS A 348 17.00 7.07 4.09
C LYS A 348 15.66 7.49 3.52
N ARG A 349 15.36 7.13 2.26
CA ARG A 349 14.07 7.43 1.66
C ARG A 349 12.92 6.69 2.33
N ALA A 350 13.13 5.44 2.75
CA ALA A 350 12.15 4.70 3.54
C ALA A 350 11.88 5.39 4.89
N ILE A 351 12.93 5.79 5.62
CA ILE A 351 12.84 6.50 6.90
C ILE A 351 12.19 7.88 6.74
N ASP A 352 12.49 8.61 5.67
CA ASP A 352 11.86 9.90 5.38
C ASP A 352 10.35 9.76 5.20
N LEU A 353 9.89 8.66 4.61
CA LEU A 353 8.49 8.37 4.33
C LEU A 353 7.77 7.75 5.54
N ASP A 354 8.49 6.94 6.32
CA ASP A 354 8.04 6.35 7.59
C ASP A 354 9.16 6.44 8.65
N PRO A 355 9.16 7.52 9.46
CA PRO A 355 10.18 7.73 10.49
C PRO A 355 10.20 6.68 11.60
N SER A 356 9.13 5.88 11.72
CA SER A 356 8.96 4.82 12.72
C SER A 356 9.42 3.44 12.23
N SER A 357 9.89 3.33 10.97
CA SER A 357 10.34 2.07 10.40
C SER A 357 11.62 1.57 11.07
N VAL A 358 11.45 0.65 12.03
CA VAL A 358 12.55 -0.02 12.73
C VAL A 358 13.44 -0.81 11.75
N GLU A 359 12.84 -1.54 10.81
CA GLU A 359 13.58 -2.35 9.83
C GLU A 359 14.46 -1.50 8.91
N ALA A 360 13.97 -0.34 8.44
CA ALA A 360 14.77 0.56 7.60
C ALA A 360 15.95 1.18 8.38
N ARG A 361 15.76 1.52 9.66
CA ARG A 361 16.84 2.03 10.53
C ARG A 361 17.88 0.98 10.86
N MET A 362 17.44 -0.25 11.17
CA MET A 362 18.33 -1.39 11.36
C MET A 362 19.21 -1.60 10.12
N GLY A 363 18.60 -1.69 8.93
CA GLY A 363 19.34 -1.85 7.68
C GLY A 363 20.30 -0.69 7.39
N LEU A 364 19.92 0.56 7.69
CA LEU A 364 20.82 1.70 7.54
C LEU A 364 22.01 1.65 8.50
N GLY A 365 21.77 1.29 9.77
CA GLY A 365 22.81 1.10 10.78
C GLY A 365 23.81 0.02 10.38
N GLU A 366 23.32 -1.12 9.88
CA GLU A 366 24.17 -2.23 9.39
C GLU A 366 25.05 -1.81 8.21
N VAL A 367 24.50 -1.04 7.26
CA VAL A 367 25.27 -0.51 6.12
C VAL A 367 26.37 0.44 6.60
N PHE A 368 26.09 1.31 7.58
CA PHE A 368 27.10 2.21 8.15
C PHE A 368 28.17 1.45 8.93
N GLU A 369 27.78 0.44 9.71
CA GLU A 369 28.70 -0.41 10.45
C GLU A 369 29.69 -1.13 9.51
N ASP A 370 29.18 -1.76 8.44
CA ASP A 370 30.01 -2.45 7.45
C ASP A 370 31.02 -1.50 6.76
N LYS A 371 30.67 -0.21 6.65
CA LYS A 371 31.55 0.82 6.08
C LYS A 371 32.42 1.53 7.10
N GLY A 372 32.37 1.13 8.36
CA GLY A 372 33.15 1.74 9.45
C GLY A 372 32.68 3.14 9.86
N LEU A 373 31.49 3.54 9.43
CA LEU A 373 30.82 4.78 9.81
C LEU A 373 30.11 4.59 11.15
N TYR A 374 30.91 4.32 12.18
CA TYR A 374 30.41 3.84 13.47
C TYR A 374 29.57 4.87 14.23
N LYS A 375 29.81 6.17 14.05
CA LYS A 375 29.02 7.22 14.71
C LYS A 375 27.59 7.20 14.17
N GLU A 376 27.45 7.14 12.86
CA GLU A 376 26.17 7.07 12.15
C GLU A 376 25.44 5.76 12.47
N ALA A 377 26.15 4.63 12.54
CA ALA A 377 25.57 3.35 12.96
C ALA A 377 25.02 3.41 14.40
N ILE A 378 25.77 3.99 15.35
CA ILE A 378 25.34 4.19 16.74
C ILE A 378 24.06 5.03 16.80
N GLU A 379 23.97 6.12 16.03
CA GLU A 379 22.79 6.98 15.98
C GLU A 379 21.53 6.21 15.54
N GLU A 380 21.64 5.42 14.47
CA GLU A 380 20.50 4.64 13.97
C GLU A 380 20.10 3.51 14.94
N TYR A 381 21.05 2.76 15.49
CA TYR A 381 20.73 1.72 16.48
C TYR A 381 20.12 2.28 17.77
N LYS A 382 20.58 3.44 18.24
CA LYS A 382 19.93 4.14 19.36
C LYS A 382 18.50 4.53 19.01
N ARG A 383 18.26 5.04 17.80
CA ARG A 383 16.92 5.41 17.36
C ARG A 383 15.98 4.21 17.25
N VAL A 384 16.50 3.03 16.88
CA VAL A 384 15.74 1.78 16.95
C VAL A 384 15.34 1.45 18.40
N ILE A 385 16.29 1.53 19.35
CA ILE A 385 16.02 1.25 20.77
C ILE A 385 15.05 2.27 21.39
N GLU A 386 15.06 3.52 20.92
CA GLU A 386 14.06 4.52 21.33
C GLU A 386 12.65 4.19 20.84
N LEU A 387 12.52 3.62 19.63
CA LEU A 387 11.24 3.21 19.04
C LEU A 387 10.75 1.87 19.61
N ASP A 388 11.67 0.94 19.87
CA ASP A 388 11.42 -0.36 20.48
C ASP A 388 12.52 -0.67 21.50
N ALA A 389 12.23 -0.37 22.77
CA ALA A 389 13.15 -0.57 23.89
C ALA A 389 13.52 -2.04 24.15
N LYS A 390 12.83 -2.99 23.50
CA LYS A 390 13.09 -4.44 23.63
C LYS A 390 13.74 -5.06 22.40
N HIS A 391 14.17 -4.24 21.43
CA HIS A 391 14.77 -4.73 20.19
C HIS A 391 16.19 -5.30 20.41
N THR A 392 16.28 -6.59 20.73
CA THR A 392 17.54 -7.27 21.12
C THR A 392 18.62 -7.18 20.06
N GLY A 393 18.27 -7.30 18.77
CA GLY A 393 19.23 -7.17 17.67
C GLY A 393 19.89 -5.79 17.57
N ALA A 394 19.15 -4.71 17.89
CA ALA A 394 19.71 -3.37 17.87
C ALA A 394 20.65 -3.14 19.07
N MET A 395 20.27 -3.66 20.24
CA MET A 395 21.12 -3.61 21.44
C MET A 395 22.42 -4.40 21.25
N TYR A 396 22.34 -5.57 20.61
CA TYR A 396 23.51 -6.38 20.27
C TYR A 396 24.44 -5.61 19.31
N ASN A 397 23.92 -5.13 18.17
CA ASN A 397 24.74 -4.42 17.20
C ASN A 397 25.32 -3.12 17.79
N LEU A 398 24.56 -2.39 18.61
CA LEU A 398 25.06 -1.20 19.30
C LEU A 398 26.24 -1.53 20.21
N ALA A 399 26.16 -2.61 21.00
CA ALA A 399 27.26 -3.04 21.87
C ALA A 399 28.50 -3.42 21.06
N VAL A 400 28.34 -4.14 19.95
CA VAL A 400 29.42 -4.51 19.02
C VAL A 400 30.10 -3.28 18.42
N VAL A 401 29.33 -2.28 17.96
CA VAL A 401 29.90 -1.04 17.41
C VAL A 401 30.64 -0.24 18.48
N TYR A 402 30.16 -0.25 19.73
CA TYR A 402 30.88 0.38 20.83
C TYR A 402 32.21 -0.29 21.15
N GLU A 403 32.38 -1.61 20.97
CA GLU A 403 33.70 -2.26 21.15
C GLU A 403 34.79 -1.63 20.28
N ARG A 404 34.40 -1.09 19.12
CA ARG A 404 35.31 -0.48 18.15
C ARG A 404 35.55 1.02 18.40
N THR A 405 34.75 1.66 19.25
CA THR A 405 34.75 3.12 19.41
C THR A 405 34.93 3.58 20.86
N ASP A 406 34.32 2.91 21.83
CA ASP A 406 34.41 3.19 23.26
C ASP A 406 34.20 1.90 24.10
N PRO A 407 35.29 1.26 24.56
CA PRO A 407 35.20 0.04 25.36
C PRO A 407 34.42 0.17 26.68
N ARG A 408 34.36 1.37 27.28
CA ARG A 408 33.61 1.58 28.53
C ARG A 408 32.12 1.61 28.25
N GLU A 409 31.72 2.31 27.20
CA GLU A 409 30.32 2.32 26.76
C GLU A 409 29.89 0.93 26.27
N ALA A 410 30.78 0.19 25.60
CA ALA A 410 30.54 -1.19 25.17
C ALA A 410 30.17 -2.11 26.35
N ILE A 411 30.90 -2.01 27.47
CA ILE A 411 30.59 -2.75 28.71
C ILE A 411 29.17 -2.42 29.18
N ALA A 412 28.80 -1.14 29.23
CA ALA A 412 27.47 -0.72 29.65
C ALA A 412 26.36 -1.25 28.73
N GLN A 413 26.59 -1.24 27.41
CA GLN A 413 25.61 -1.75 26.45
C GLN A 413 25.49 -3.27 26.48
N TRP A 414 26.59 -4.02 26.67
CA TRP A 414 26.53 -5.46 26.87
C TRP A 414 25.78 -5.85 28.14
N GLU A 415 25.99 -5.13 29.25
CA GLU A 415 25.24 -5.36 30.48
C GLU A 415 23.73 -5.13 30.28
N ARG A 416 23.35 -4.08 29.56
CA ARG A 416 21.95 -3.81 29.19
C ARG A 416 21.36 -4.92 28.32
N TYR A 417 22.08 -5.34 27.27
CA TYR A 417 21.66 -6.45 26.41
C TYR A 417 21.45 -7.73 27.22
N ILE A 418 22.42 -8.15 28.02
CA ILE A 418 22.34 -9.38 28.83
C ILE A 418 21.17 -9.32 29.81
N THR A 419 20.96 -8.17 30.46
CA THR A 419 19.87 -8.00 31.44
C THR A 419 18.50 -8.24 30.83
N LEU A 420 18.27 -7.73 29.62
CA LEU A 420 17.02 -7.94 28.88
C LEU A 420 16.95 -9.35 28.27
N ALA A 421 17.96 -9.72 27.49
CA ALA A 421 17.96 -10.92 26.65
C ALA A 421 18.05 -12.22 27.46
N SER A 422 18.64 -12.21 28.67
CA SER A 422 18.69 -13.40 29.54
C SER A 422 17.31 -13.90 29.99
N GLN A 423 16.28 -13.07 29.87
CA GLN A 423 14.89 -13.44 30.17
C GLN A 423 14.20 -14.14 28.99
N LEU A 424 14.83 -14.17 27.81
CA LEU A 424 14.27 -14.68 26.57
C LEU A 424 14.92 -16.01 26.19
N PRO A 425 14.19 -17.15 26.20
CA PRO A 425 14.76 -18.45 25.86
C PRO A 425 15.38 -18.52 24.46
N SER A 426 14.86 -17.75 23.50
CA SER A 426 15.37 -17.65 22.14
C SER A 426 16.73 -16.98 22.02
N GLU A 427 17.15 -16.22 23.03
CA GLU A 427 18.39 -15.44 23.03
C GLU A 427 19.53 -16.12 23.80
N LYS A 428 19.30 -17.33 24.34
CA LYS A 428 20.25 -18.00 25.24
C LYS A 428 21.67 -18.06 24.67
N ASP A 429 21.81 -18.50 23.43
CA ASP A 429 23.12 -18.66 22.78
C ASP A 429 23.81 -17.31 22.57
N TRP A 430 23.05 -16.27 22.18
CA TRP A 430 23.56 -14.92 22.00
C TRP A 430 23.96 -14.23 23.32
N VAL A 431 23.24 -14.52 24.41
CA VAL A 431 23.61 -14.07 25.76
C VAL A 431 24.93 -14.68 26.21
N ASP A 432 25.18 -15.96 25.90
CA ASP A 432 26.45 -16.60 26.23
C ASP A 432 27.61 -16.01 25.42
N VAL A 433 27.38 -15.66 24.14
CA VAL A 433 28.34 -14.88 23.33
C VAL A 433 28.59 -13.51 23.97
N ALA A 434 27.54 -12.76 24.31
CA ALA A 434 27.65 -11.44 24.94
C ALA A 434 28.46 -11.45 26.25
N ARG A 435 28.31 -12.50 27.08
CA ARG A 435 29.11 -12.67 28.31
C ARG A 435 30.60 -12.84 28.02
N GLN A 436 30.96 -13.50 26.93
CA GLN A 436 32.36 -13.63 26.52
C GLN A 436 32.96 -12.29 26.09
N HIS A 437 32.22 -11.52 25.28
CA HIS A 437 32.58 -10.16 24.91
C HIS A 437 32.78 -9.26 26.14
N LEU A 438 31.80 -9.25 27.05
CA LEU A 438 31.86 -8.48 28.30
C LEU A 438 33.07 -8.86 29.18
N LYS A 439 33.37 -10.16 29.30
CA LYS A 439 34.55 -10.63 30.06
C LYS A 439 35.85 -10.12 29.43
N LYS A 440 35.97 -10.17 28.11
CA LYS A 440 37.16 -9.71 27.37
C LYS A 440 37.37 -8.21 27.57
N LEU A 441 36.33 -7.40 27.37
CA LEU A 441 36.40 -5.94 27.54
C LEU A 441 36.77 -5.53 28.96
N ARG A 442 36.19 -6.18 29.98
CA ARG A 442 36.51 -5.90 31.39
C ARG A 442 37.97 -6.19 31.74
N ASN A 443 38.61 -7.14 31.08
CA ASN A 443 40.04 -7.39 31.26
C ASN A 443 40.86 -6.28 30.59
N GLN A 444 40.49 -5.91 29.35
CA GLN A 444 41.19 -4.87 28.59
C GLN A 444 41.14 -3.47 29.21
N VAL A 445 40.09 -3.14 29.97
CA VAL A 445 39.94 -1.82 30.63
C VAL A 445 40.60 -1.78 32.02
N LYS A 446 40.98 -2.94 32.57
CA LYS A 446 41.68 -3.05 33.85
C LYS A 446 43.20 -2.98 33.72
N ASP A 447 43.72 -3.36 32.56
CA ASP A 447 45.11 -3.17 32.13
C ASP A 447 45.30 -1.76 31.54
#